data_AF-A0A392N496-F1
#
_entry.id   AF-A0A392N496-F1
#
_cell.length_a   1.000
_cell.length_b   1.000
_cell.length_c   1.000
_cell.angle_alpha   90.00
_cell.angle_beta   90.00
_cell.angle_gamma   90.00
#
_symmetry.space_group_name_H-M   'P 1'
#
loop_
_entity.id
_entity.type
_entity.pdbx_description
1 polymer ?
#
loop_
_entity_poly.entity_id
_entity_poly.type
_entity_poly.pdbx_seq_one_letter_code
_entity_poly.pdbx_strand_id
1 'polypeptide(L)'
;MADWNNHKTECPELATCMIARGALIKPWLFTEIKEQRHWDISSGERLNIFKDFVHFGLQHWGSDTKGVETTRRFLLEWLSYTCRYIPVGLLEVVPQRINWRPPSYYGRDDLETLMASDSAADW
;
A
#
# COMPACT_ATOMS: atom_id res chain seq x y z
N MET A 1 1.42 13.26 1.20
CA MET A 1 0.54 14.40 1.47
C MET A 1 1.18 15.72 1.04
N ALA A 2 2.37 16.08 1.55
CA ALA A 2 3.09 17.30 1.13
C ALA A 2 3.26 17.42 -0.39
N ASP A 3 3.64 16.35 -1.08
CA ASP A 3 3.84 16.35 -2.53
C ASP A 3 2.58 16.71 -3.34
N TRP A 4 1.41 16.20 -2.94
CA TRP A 4 0.14 16.51 -3.59
C TRP A 4 -0.28 17.98 -3.34
N ASN A 5 -0.11 18.46 -2.10
CA ASN A 5 -0.39 19.86 -1.76
C ASN A 5 0.54 20.80 -2.55
N ASN A 6 1.84 20.49 -2.62
CA ASN A 6 2.82 21.28 -3.36
C ASN A 6 2.48 21.34 -4.85
N HIS A 7 2.20 20.20 -5.50
CA HIS A 7 1.81 20.19 -6.93
C HIS A 7 0.54 20.99 -7.20
N LYS A 8 -0.45 20.93 -6.29
CA LYS A 8 -1.68 21.73 -6.41
C LYS A 8 -1.43 23.23 -6.24
N THR A 9 -0.47 23.62 -5.39
CA THR A 9 -0.08 25.01 -5.19
C THR A 9 0.79 25.55 -6.32
N GLU A 10 1.70 24.73 -6.86
CA GLU A 10 2.62 25.11 -7.95
C GLU A 10 1.89 25.26 -9.29
N CYS A 11 0.81 24.52 -9.52
CA CYS A 11 0.02 24.56 -10.75
C CYS A 11 -1.46 24.86 -10.45
N PRO A 12 -1.81 26.11 -10.09
CA PRO A 12 -3.18 26.47 -9.69
C PRO A 12 -4.21 26.30 -10.83
N GLU A 13 -3.79 26.27 -12.09
CA GLU A 13 -4.67 25.96 -13.23
C GLU A 13 -5.15 24.50 -13.27
N LEU A 14 -4.49 23.59 -12.55
CA LEU A 14 -4.87 22.18 -12.52
C LEU A 14 -6.00 21.95 -11.51
N ALA A 15 -7.19 21.63 -12.02
CA ALA A 15 -8.33 21.28 -11.19
C ALA A 15 -8.18 19.90 -10.49
N THR A 16 -7.40 18.98 -11.08
CA THR A 16 -7.27 17.60 -10.61
C THR A 16 -5.86 17.05 -10.82
N CYS A 17 -5.51 15.98 -10.08
CA CYS A 17 -4.25 15.26 -10.19
C CYS A 17 -4.53 13.75 -10.20
N MET A 18 -3.81 13.00 -11.05
CA MET A 18 -3.95 11.54 -11.14
C MET A 18 -2.91 10.84 -10.26
N ILE A 19 -3.35 9.83 -9.52
CA ILE A 19 -2.50 9.01 -8.65
C ILE A 19 -2.52 7.57 -9.16
N ALA A 20 -1.35 7.05 -9.51
CA ALA A 20 -1.19 5.68 -10.01
C ALA A 20 -0.46 4.80 -8.97
N ARG A 21 0.84 4.54 -9.17
CA ARG A 21 1.65 3.62 -8.35
C ARG A 21 1.56 3.87 -6.83
N GLY A 22 1.43 5.13 -6.40
CA GLY A 22 1.28 5.47 -4.97
C GLY A 22 0.04 4.85 -4.33
N ALA A 23 -1.05 4.69 -5.09
CA ALA A 23 -2.27 4.02 -4.62
C ALA A 23 -2.09 2.50 -4.49
N LEU A 24 -1.22 1.88 -5.30
CA LEU A 24 -0.89 0.46 -5.18
C LEU A 24 -0.03 0.19 -3.94
N ILE A 25 0.96 1.05 -3.66
CA ILE A 25 1.83 0.92 -2.49
C ILE A 25 1.05 1.21 -1.20
N LYS A 26 0.20 2.24 -1.22
CA LYS A 26 -0.55 2.71 -0.06
C LYS A 26 -2.03 2.93 -0.39
N PRO A 27 -2.88 1.89 -0.23
CA PRO A 27 -4.29 1.94 -0.62
C PRO A 27 -5.11 3.02 0.10
N TRP A 28 -4.76 3.35 1.34
CA TRP A 28 -5.41 4.42 2.13
C TRP A 28 -4.88 5.83 1.84
N LEU A 29 -4.03 6.01 0.81
CA LEU A 29 -3.51 7.31 0.40
C LEU A 29 -4.62 8.32 0.08
N PHE A 30 -5.75 7.87 -0.47
CA PHE A 30 -6.89 8.73 -0.73
C PHE A 30 -7.52 9.29 0.55
N THR A 31 -7.56 8.48 1.61
CA THR A 31 -8.02 8.94 2.94
C THR A 31 -7.05 9.96 3.52
N GLU A 32 -5.75 9.73 3.43
CA GLU A 32 -4.76 10.73 3.85
C GLU A 32 -4.89 12.06 3.11
N ILE A 33 -5.12 12.02 1.79
CA ILE A 33 -5.31 13.23 0.98
C ILE A 33 -6.61 13.94 1.38
N LYS A 34 -7.70 13.20 1.56
CA LYS A 34 -9.00 13.76 1.93
C LYS A 34 -8.97 14.38 3.33
N GLU A 35 -8.39 13.67 4.29
CA GLU A 35 -8.38 14.07 5.70
C GLU A 35 -7.19 14.95 6.08
N GLN A 36 -6.29 15.21 5.13
CA GLN A 36 -5.11 16.02 5.32
C GLN A 36 -4.28 15.58 6.55
N ARG A 37 -4.06 14.26 6.68
CA ARG A 37 -3.23 13.67 7.73
C ARG A 37 -2.43 12.47 7.22
N HIS A 38 -1.31 12.19 7.88
CA HIS A 38 -0.64 10.90 7.74
C HIS A 38 -1.41 9.86 8.55
N TRP A 39 -1.62 8.69 7.95
CA TRP A 39 -2.29 7.59 8.63
C TRP A 39 -1.33 6.43 8.81
N ASP A 40 -0.91 6.25 10.05
CA ASP A 40 -0.06 5.17 10.49
C ASP A 40 -0.91 3.97 10.94
N ILE A 41 -1.39 3.18 9.98
CA ILE A 41 -2.21 2.00 10.27
C ILE A 41 -1.37 0.90 10.91
N SER A 42 -1.99 0.06 11.71
CA SER A 42 -1.38 -1.15 12.28
C SER A 42 -1.21 -2.26 11.22
N SER A 43 -0.34 -3.22 11.53
CA SER A 43 -0.16 -4.45 10.75
C SER A 43 -1.46 -5.22 10.53
N GLY A 44 -2.31 -5.31 11.56
CA GLY A 44 -3.61 -5.97 11.53
C GLY A 44 -4.61 -5.25 10.62
N GLU A 45 -4.69 -3.92 10.68
CA GLU A 45 -5.50 -3.13 9.74
C GLU A 45 -5.05 -3.35 8.29
N ARG A 46 -3.74 -3.37 8.06
CA ARG A 46 -3.17 -3.66 6.72
C ARG A 46 -3.52 -5.08 6.25
N LEU A 47 -3.41 -6.07 7.12
CA LEU A 47 -3.78 -7.45 6.80
C LEU A 47 -5.27 -7.60 6.50
N ASN A 48 -6.14 -6.85 7.19
CA ASN A 48 -7.57 -6.88 6.93
C ASN A 48 -7.91 -6.37 5.52
N ILE A 49 -7.18 -5.38 5.00
CA ILE A 49 -7.33 -4.95 3.60
C ILE A 49 -7.05 -6.12 2.62
N PHE A 50 -6.04 -6.95 2.90
CA PHE A 50 -5.74 -8.12 2.07
C PHE A 50 -6.80 -9.22 2.21
N LYS A 51 -7.34 -9.43 3.42
CA LYS A 51 -8.45 -10.37 3.64
C LYS A 51 -9.69 -9.96 2.85
N ASP A 52 -10.03 -8.67 2.85
CA ASP A 52 -11.14 -8.14 2.08
C ASP A 52 -10.93 -8.36 0.58
N PHE A 53 -9.71 -8.08 0.08
CA PHE A 53 -9.37 -8.35 -1.32
C PHE A 53 -9.55 -9.83 -1.69
N VAL A 54 -9.05 -10.74 -0.87
CA VAL A 54 -9.21 -12.19 -1.12
C VAL A 54 -10.69 -12.59 -1.07
N HIS A 55 -11.44 -12.06 -0.09
CA HIS A 55 -12.86 -12.34 0.04
C HIS A 55 -13.64 -11.91 -1.21
N PHE A 56 -13.45 -10.66 -1.67
CA PHE A 56 -14.09 -10.15 -2.88
C PHE A 56 -13.60 -10.86 -4.14
N GLY A 57 -12.30 -11.20 -4.20
CA GLY A 57 -11.72 -11.97 -5.29
C GLY A 57 -12.38 -13.33 -5.46
N LEU A 58 -12.57 -14.07 -4.37
CA LEU A 58 -13.22 -15.39 -4.39
C LEU A 58 -14.73 -15.28 -4.67
N GLN A 59 -15.40 -14.21 -4.23
CA GLN A 59 -16.79 -13.93 -4.61
C GLN A 59 -16.92 -13.65 -6.11
N HIS A 60 -15.95 -12.97 -6.71
CA HIS A 60 -16.00 -12.55 -8.10
C HIS A 60 -15.51 -13.62 -9.09
N TRP A 61 -14.38 -14.27 -8.80
CA TRP A 61 -13.76 -15.27 -9.68
C TRP A 61 -14.14 -16.72 -9.33
N GLY A 62 -14.73 -16.95 -8.16
CA GLY A 62 -15.09 -18.28 -7.66
C GLY A 62 -14.07 -18.87 -6.69
N SER A 63 -14.51 -19.88 -5.95
CA SER A 63 -13.70 -20.67 -5.01
C SER A 63 -13.26 -22.02 -5.57
N ASP A 64 -13.47 -22.24 -6.87
CA ASP A 64 -12.88 -23.37 -7.59
C ASP A 64 -11.38 -23.14 -7.82
N THR A 65 -10.67 -24.16 -8.28
CA THR A 65 -9.21 -24.06 -8.50
C THR A 65 -8.84 -22.86 -9.37
N LYS A 66 -9.61 -22.58 -10.43
CA LYS A 66 -9.33 -21.47 -11.34
C LYS A 66 -9.52 -20.11 -10.66
N GLY A 67 -10.60 -19.93 -9.90
CA GLY A 67 -10.88 -18.69 -9.18
C GLY A 67 -9.90 -18.42 -8.05
N VAL A 68 -9.51 -19.45 -7.30
CA VAL A 68 -8.47 -19.38 -6.26
C VAL A 68 -7.13 -18.96 -6.86
N GLU A 69 -6.68 -19.61 -7.93
CA GLU A 69 -5.40 -19.27 -8.59
C GLU A 69 -5.41 -17.86 -9.19
N THR A 70 -6.55 -17.42 -9.73
CA THR A 70 -6.71 -16.06 -10.25
C THR A 70 -6.59 -15.02 -9.13
N THR A 71 -7.27 -15.27 -7.99
CA THR A 71 -7.22 -14.40 -6.81
C THR A 71 -5.80 -14.34 -6.25
N ARG A 72 -5.15 -15.49 -6.10
CA ARG A 72 -3.77 -15.63 -5.61
C ARG A 72 -2.80 -14.83 -6.48
N ARG A 73 -2.90 -14.96 -7.81
CA ARG A 73 -2.03 -14.24 -8.75
C ARG A 73 -2.09 -12.74 -8.55
N PHE A 74 -3.30 -12.16 -8.52
CA PHE A 74 -3.46 -10.71 -8.36
C PHE A 74 -3.10 -10.22 -6.95
N LEU A 75 -3.34 -11.05 -5.92
CA LEU A 75 -2.87 -10.75 -4.57
C LEU A 75 -1.35 -10.64 -4.52
N LEU A 76 -0.63 -11.64 -5.05
CA LEU A 76 0.84 -11.63 -5.08
C LEU A 76 1.40 -10.48 -5.91
N GLU A 77 0.76 -10.16 -7.04
CA GLU A 77 1.11 -8.98 -7.82
C GLU A 77 0.97 -7.70 -6.97
N TRP A 78 -0.13 -7.56 -6.21
CA TRP A 78 -0.33 -6.40 -5.35
C TRP A 78 0.63 -6.36 -4.15
N LEU A 79 0.93 -7.50 -3.53
CA LEU A 79 1.91 -7.61 -2.45
C LEU A 79 3.30 -7.12 -2.90
N SER A 80 3.68 -7.41 -4.15
CA SER A 80 4.93 -6.89 -4.76
C SER A 80 5.01 -5.36 -4.87
N TYR A 81 3.88 -4.66 -4.75
CA TYR A 81 3.85 -3.20 -4.61
C TYR A 81 3.80 -2.75 -3.16
N THR A 82 2.91 -3.34 -2.37
CA THR A 82 2.70 -2.89 -0.98
C THR A 82 3.89 -3.17 -0.08
N CYS A 83 4.75 -4.15 -0.40
CA CYS A 83 5.98 -4.43 0.35
C CYS A 83 6.91 -3.21 0.50
N ARG A 84 6.79 -2.24 -0.42
CA ARG A 84 7.56 -0.99 -0.41
C ARG A 84 7.04 0.03 0.61
N TYR A 85 5.87 -0.19 1.20
CA TYR A 85 5.34 0.67 2.25
C TYR A 85 6.15 0.50 3.53
N ILE A 86 6.53 1.63 4.13
CA ILE A 86 7.19 1.67 5.43
C ILE A 86 6.22 2.34 6.42
N PRO A 87 5.98 1.74 7.60
CA PRO A 87 5.24 2.36 8.68
C PRO A 87 5.72 3.79 8.98
N VAL A 88 4.79 4.71 9.18
CA VAL A 88 5.14 6.14 9.33
C VAL A 88 5.98 6.36 10.58
N GLY A 89 5.70 5.63 11.67
CA GLY A 89 6.49 5.68 12.91
C GLY A 89 7.94 5.23 12.77
N LEU A 90 8.34 4.59 11.65
CA LEU A 90 9.72 4.18 11.38
C LEU A 90 10.46 5.16 10.45
N LEU A 91 9.77 6.15 9.88
CA LEU A 91 10.36 7.11 8.95
C LEU A 91 10.95 8.30 9.71
N GLU A 92 12.24 8.57 9.51
CA GLU A 92 12.87 9.82 9.98
C GLU A 92 12.36 11.05 9.19
N VAL A 93 12.02 10.86 7.92
CA VAL A 93 11.56 11.91 7.01
C VAL A 93 10.25 11.51 6.34
N VAL A 94 9.24 12.37 6.47
CA VAL A 94 7.91 12.19 5.89
C VAL A 94 7.64 13.30 4.87
N PRO A 95 7.01 13.02 3.70
CA PRO A 95 6.53 11.72 3.25
C PRO A 95 7.61 10.85 2.58
N GLN A 96 7.45 9.52 2.67
CA GLN A 96 8.22 8.57 1.87
C GLN A 96 8.05 8.87 0.37
N ARG A 97 9.16 8.93 -0.37
CA ARG A 97 9.14 9.11 -1.82
C ARG A 97 9.10 7.77 -2.54
N ILE A 98 8.42 7.73 -3.69
CA ILE A 98 8.20 6.48 -4.45
C ILE A 98 9.49 5.80 -4.95
N ASN A 99 10.55 6.58 -5.19
CA ASN A 99 11.83 6.07 -5.67
C ASN A 99 12.79 5.71 -4.54
N TRP A 100 12.39 5.89 -3.28
CA TRP A 100 13.23 5.50 -2.15
C TRP A 100 13.26 3.99 -2.03
N ARG A 101 14.48 3.46 -1.96
CA ARG A 101 14.74 2.08 -1.57
C ARG A 101 15.19 2.12 -0.11
N PRO A 102 14.29 1.89 0.85
CA PRO A 102 14.69 1.88 2.23
C PRO A 102 15.73 0.79 2.48
N PRO A 103 16.65 0.99 3.44
CA PRO A 103 17.45 -0.10 3.95
C PRO A 103 16.53 -1.17 4.58
N SER A 104 17.04 -2.38 4.71
CA SER A 104 16.35 -3.43 5.46
C SER A 104 16.04 -2.92 6.87
N TYR A 105 14.79 -3.11 7.29
CA TYR A 105 14.31 -2.67 8.59
C TYR A 105 13.51 -3.79 9.24
N TYR A 106 13.42 -3.75 10.57
CA TYR A 106 12.47 -4.55 11.32
C TYR A 106 11.21 -3.71 11.51
N GLY A 107 10.06 -4.30 11.15
CA GLY A 107 8.77 -3.68 11.40
C GLY A 107 8.50 -3.50 12.89
N ARG A 108 7.42 -2.80 13.23
CA ARG A 108 7.01 -2.62 14.65
C ARG A 108 6.58 -3.94 15.28
N ASP A 109 6.20 -4.91 14.45
CA ASP A 109 5.95 -6.29 14.80
C ASP A 109 6.40 -7.24 13.68
N ASP A 110 6.30 -8.55 13.94
CA ASP A 110 6.71 -9.60 12.99
C ASP A 110 5.88 -9.57 11.70
N LEU A 111 4.61 -9.18 11.78
CA LEU A 111 3.70 -9.14 10.63
C LEU A 111 4.08 -8.00 9.69
N GLU A 112 4.46 -6.82 10.20
CA GLU A 112 5.00 -5.74 9.36
C GLU A 112 6.31 -6.12 8.71
N THR A 113 7.18 -6.79 9.47
CA THR A 113 8.45 -7.32 8.94
C THR A 113 8.20 -8.28 7.78
N LEU A 114 7.25 -9.20 7.95
CA LEU A 114 6.84 -10.15 6.90
C LEU A 114 6.26 -9.43 5.68
N MET A 115 5.36 -8.47 5.89
CA MET A 115 4.73 -7.69 4.82
C MET A 115 5.67 -6.68 4.14
N ALA A 116 6.89 -6.51 4.65
CA ALA A 116 7.95 -5.69 4.05
C ALA A 116 8.98 -6.52 3.26
N SER A 117 8.93 -7.86 3.35
CA SER A 117 9.84 -8.72 2.61
C SER A 117 9.69 -8.52 1.10
N ASP A 118 10.77 -8.60 0.32
CA ASP A 118 10.71 -8.63 -1.15
C ASP A 118 10.66 -10.07 -1.71
N SER A 119 10.67 -11.08 -0.83
CA SER A 119 10.65 -12.50 -1.20
C SER A 119 9.22 -13.03 -1.28
N ALA A 120 8.85 -13.56 -2.44
CA ALA A 120 7.56 -14.23 -2.61
C ALA A 120 7.42 -15.53 -1.78
N ALA A 121 8.51 -16.07 -1.25
CA ALA A 121 8.47 -17.25 -0.37
C ALA A 121 8.00 -16.89 1.05
N ASP A 122 8.04 -15.61 1.42
CA ASP A 122 7.60 -15.12 2.73
C ASP A 122 6.10 -14.78 2.73
N TRP A 123 5.40 -14.96 1.60
CA TRP A 123 4.00 -14.58 1.39
C TRP A 123 3.08 -15.77 1.07
#